data_AF-A0A8H6TUW2-F1
#
_entry.id   AF-A0A8H6TUW2-F1
#
_cell.length_a   1.000
_cell.length_b   1.000
_cell.length_c   1.000
_cell.angle_alpha   90.00
_cell.angle_beta   90.00
_cell.angle_gamma   90.00
#
_symmetry.space_group_name_H-M   'P 1'
#
loop_
_entity.id
_entity.type
_entity.pdbx_description
1 polymer ?
#
loop_
_entity_poly.entity_id
_entity_poly.type
_entity_poly.pdbx_seq_one_letter_code
_entity_poly.pdbx_strand_id
1 'polypeptide(L)'
;MQAFMLYMSGSGVQIFSIGIVFMLLLSPFKNVAGMNQAFAQFAPSTASNPKSLLTLPWPKLVYVFFNVLTLAVGLWKCRTMGLLPVGTGDWLAFETRGTVRNNVSLLFVGAESLFRHQRSSYSSLQDTIE
;
A
#
# COMPACT_ATOMS: atom_id res chain seq x y z
N MET A 1 -26.71 5.52 0.77
CA MET A 1 -26.75 4.22 0.06
C MET A 1 -25.39 3.54 -0.02
N GLN A 2 -24.30 4.26 -0.35
CA GLN A 2 -22.97 3.64 -0.51
C GLN A 2 -22.45 2.94 0.78
N ALA A 3 -22.74 3.49 1.96
CA ALA A 3 -22.36 2.89 3.24
C ALA A 3 -23.02 1.52 3.51
N PHE A 4 -24.26 1.31 3.05
CA PHE A 4 -24.98 0.05 3.23
C PHE A 4 -24.41 -1.07 2.34
N MET A 5 -24.07 -0.75 1.08
CA MET A 5 -23.36 -1.67 0.20
C MET A 5 -21.96 -2.00 0.73
N LEU A 6 -21.27 -1.03 1.34
CA LEU A 6 -19.96 -1.23 1.95
C LEU A 6 -20.00 -2.14 3.20
N TYR A 7 -21.12 -2.11 3.93
CA TYR A 7 -21.37 -2.99 5.08
C TYR A 7 -21.62 -4.44 4.66
N MET A 8 -22.40 -4.65 3.58
CA MET A 8 -22.70 -5.99 3.05
C MET A 8 -21.50 -6.66 2.35
N SER A 9 -20.54 -5.90 1.82
CA SER A 9 -19.40 -6.43 1.06
C SER A 9 -18.28 -7.05 1.92
N GLY A 10 -18.38 -7.02 3.26
CA GLY A 10 -17.43 -7.66 4.16
C GLY A 10 -16.02 -7.03 4.19
N SER A 11 -15.05 -7.75 4.75
CA SER A 11 -13.64 -7.34 4.91
C SER A 11 -12.66 -8.09 4.00
N GLY A 12 -13.14 -9.02 3.16
CA GLY A 12 -12.30 -9.81 2.25
C GLY A 12 -11.88 -9.05 0.99
N VAL A 13 -10.67 -9.34 0.48
CA VAL A 13 -10.16 -8.82 -0.80
C VAL A 13 -10.78 -9.60 -1.95
N GLN A 14 -12.09 -9.43 -2.16
CA GLN A 14 -12.78 -9.99 -3.32
C GLN A 14 -12.79 -8.95 -4.46
N ILE A 15 -12.69 -9.40 -5.71
CA ILE A 15 -12.68 -8.52 -6.90
C ILE A 15 -13.88 -7.56 -6.93
N PHE A 16 -15.03 -8.01 -6.42
CA PHE A 16 -16.24 -7.21 -6.30
C PHE A 16 -16.11 -6.06 -5.30
N SER A 17 -15.37 -6.27 -4.21
CA SER A 17 -15.11 -5.25 -3.19
C SER A 17 -14.09 -4.21 -3.65
N ILE A 18 -13.18 -4.56 -4.58
CA ILE A 18 -12.25 -3.59 -5.20
C ILE A 18 -13.01 -2.55 -6.02
N GLY A 19 -13.95 -3.02 -6.85
CA GLY A 19 -14.67 -2.16 -7.80
C GLY A 19 -15.57 -1.16 -7.09
N ILE A 20 -16.27 -1.59 -6.04
CA ILE A 20 -17.15 -0.70 -5.27
C ILE A 20 -16.36 0.34 -4.48
N VAL A 21 -15.21 -0.03 -3.92
CA VAL A 21 -14.33 0.90 -3.18
C VAL A 21 -13.68 1.92 -4.13
N PHE A 22 -13.30 1.50 -5.35
CA PHE A 22 -12.79 2.41 -6.37
C PHE A 22 -13.84 3.43 -6.83
N MET A 23 -15.06 2.98 -7.11
CA MET A 23 -16.17 3.88 -7.44
C MET A 23 -16.52 4.81 -6.27
N LEU A 24 -16.43 4.32 -5.03
CA LEU A 24 -16.63 5.13 -3.84
C LEU A 24 -15.57 6.24 -3.70
N LEU A 25 -14.30 5.94 -4.02
CA LEU A 25 -13.21 6.92 -3.99
C LEU A 25 -13.36 7.99 -5.07
N LEU A 26 -13.83 7.63 -6.27
CA LEU A 26 -14.00 8.57 -7.39
C LEU A 26 -15.30 9.39 -7.33
N SER A 27 -16.34 8.86 -6.68
CA SER A 27 -17.63 9.54 -6.47
C SER A 27 -17.52 10.94 -5.86
N PRO A 28 -16.78 11.19 -4.76
CA PRO A 28 -16.66 12.52 -4.16
C PRO A 28 -15.98 13.53 -5.10
N PHE A 29 -15.04 13.09 -5.95
CA PHE A 29 -14.44 13.97 -6.97
C PHE A 29 -15.46 14.37 -8.03
N LYS A 30 -16.26 13.42 -8.52
CA LYS A 30 -17.34 13.68 -9.48
C LYS A 30 -18.41 14.61 -8.90
N ASN A 31 -18.74 14.42 -7.62
CA ASN A 31 -19.68 15.25 -6.87
C ASN A 31 -19.18 16.70 -6.72
N VAL A 32 -17.92 16.89 -6.36
CA VAL A 32 -17.31 18.22 -6.26
C VAL A 32 -17.21 18.90 -7.63
N ALA A 33 -16.85 18.17 -8.68
CA ALA A 33 -16.80 18.70 -10.05
C ALA A 33 -18.19 19.09 -10.60
N GLY A 34 -19.23 18.30 -10.28
CA GLY A 34 -20.63 18.55 -10.67
C GLY A 34 -21.39 19.53 -9.76
N MET A 35 -20.77 19.98 -8.66
CA MET A 35 -21.40 20.82 -7.65
C MET A 35 -22.01 22.09 -8.23
N ASN A 36 -21.33 22.74 -9.19
CA ASN A 36 -21.81 23.97 -9.80
C ASN A 36 -23.12 23.79 -10.59
N GLN A 37 -23.36 22.61 -11.17
CA GLN A 37 -24.63 22.29 -11.83
C GLN A 37 -25.71 21.92 -10.82
N ALA A 38 -25.38 21.12 -9.81
CA ALA A 38 -26.32 20.70 -8.78
C ALA A 38 -26.87 21.86 -7.94
N PHE A 39 -26.07 22.91 -7.73
CA PHE A 39 -26.48 24.12 -7.02
C PHE A 39 -27.01 25.25 -7.92
N ALA A 40 -26.92 25.11 -9.25
CA ALA A 40 -27.46 26.11 -10.18
C ALA A 40 -28.99 26.20 -10.10
N GLN A 41 -29.68 25.07 -9.85
CA GLN A 41 -31.14 25.02 -9.68
C GLN A 41 -31.63 25.66 -8.37
N PHE A 42 -30.74 25.87 -7.39
CA PHE A 42 -31.07 26.45 -6.08
C PHE A 42 -30.63 27.91 -5.97
N ALA A 43 -30.15 28.53 -7.06
CA ALA A 43 -29.77 29.93 -7.07
C ALA A 43 -31.03 30.83 -7.06
N PRO A 44 -31.10 31.86 -6.20
CA PRO A 44 -32.24 32.77 -6.16
C PRO A 44 -32.34 33.58 -7.46
N SER A 45 -33.57 33.86 -7.91
CA SER A 45 -33.91 34.56 -9.16
C SER A 45 -33.27 35.96 -9.32
N THR A 46 -32.72 36.52 -8.25
CA THR A 46 -32.05 37.82 -8.17
C THR A 46 -30.55 37.74 -8.46
N ALA A 47 -29.94 36.54 -8.52
CA ALA A 47 -28.51 36.38 -8.72
C ALA A 47 -28.16 36.45 -10.23
N SER A 48 -27.43 37.50 -10.62
CA SER A 48 -26.96 37.75 -12.00
C SER A 48 -26.07 36.63 -12.59
N ASN A 49 -25.62 35.66 -11.77
CA ASN A 49 -24.86 34.50 -12.20
C ASN A 49 -25.27 33.24 -11.41
N PRO A 50 -26.14 32.37 -11.94
CA PRO A 50 -26.62 31.17 -11.24
C PRO A 50 -25.52 30.12 -11.01
N LYS A 51 -24.37 30.24 -11.69
CA LYS A 51 -23.18 29.40 -11.47
C LYS A 51 -22.17 29.98 -10.47
N SER A 52 -22.43 31.15 -9.89
CA SER A 52 -21.47 31.81 -9.01
C SER A 52 -21.29 31.03 -7.70
N LEU A 53 -20.04 30.92 -7.25
CA LEU A 53 -19.66 30.21 -6.02
C LEU A 53 -20.27 30.87 -4.77
N LEU A 54 -20.61 32.15 -4.83
CA LEU A 54 -21.03 32.98 -3.69
C LEU A 54 -22.54 33.01 -3.41
N THR A 55 -23.38 32.40 -4.25
CA THR A 55 -24.84 32.52 -4.12
C THR A 55 -25.41 31.82 -2.88
N LEU A 56 -24.78 30.71 -2.44
CA LEU A 56 -25.15 29.96 -1.23
C LEU A 56 -23.89 29.32 -0.60
N PRO A 57 -23.13 30.05 0.22
CA PRO A 57 -21.85 29.56 0.76
C PRO A 57 -22.02 28.43 1.78
N TRP A 58 -23.02 28.52 2.65
CA TRP A 58 -23.27 27.53 3.71
C TRP A 58 -23.53 26.11 3.22
N PRO A 59 -24.51 25.84 2.33
CA PRO A 59 -24.78 24.48 1.89
C PRO A 59 -23.67 23.91 0.98
N LYS A 60 -22.93 24.75 0.26
CA LYS A 60 -21.75 24.30 -0.51
C LYS A 60 -20.64 23.82 0.41
N LEU A 61 -20.41 24.50 1.53
CA LEU A 61 -19.41 24.09 2.52
C LEU A 61 -19.78 22.74 3.13
N VAL A 62 -21.02 22.57 3.57
CA VAL A 62 -21.52 21.29 4.11
C VAL A 62 -21.42 20.17 3.06
N TYR A 63 -21.75 20.45 1.81
CA TYR A 63 -21.64 19.49 0.71
C TYR A 63 -20.18 19.02 0.51
N VAL A 64 -19.22 19.93 0.47
CA VAL A 64 -17.80 19.58 0.32
C VAL A 64 -17.33 18.79 1.55
N PHE A 65 -17.71 19.21 2.76
CA PHE A 65 -17.34 18.52 4.00
C PHE A 65 -17.78 17.05 3.99
N PHE A 66 -19.03 16.76 3.63
CA PHE A 66 -19.53 15.38 3.56
C PHE A 66 -18.90 14.56 2.44
N ASN A 67 -18.53 15.18 1.31
CA ASN A 67 -17.78 14.50 0.25
C ASN A 67 -16.36 14.12 0.72
N VAL A 68 -15.67 15.00 1.44
CA VAL A 68 -14.36 14.70 2.05
C VAL A 68 -14.48 13.61 3.12
N LEU A 69 -15.53 13.65 3.95
CA LEU A 69 -15.80 12.62 4.94
C LEU A 69 -16.00 11.24 4.29
N THR A 70 -16.74 11.20 3.18
CA THR A 70 -16.97 9.98 2.40
C THR A 70 -15.67 9.45 1.79
N LEU A 71 -14.82 10.33 1.28
CA LEU A 71 -13.49 9.98 0.77
C LEU A 71 -12.62 9.37 1.89
N ALA A 72 -12.60 9.99 3.07
CA ALA A 72 -11.82 9.52 4.22
C ALA A 72 -12.23 8.11 4.68
N VAL A 73 -13.53 7.82 4.71
CA VAL A 73 -14.05 6.47 5.03
C VAL A 73 -13.64 5.46 3.95
N GLY A 74 -13.66 5.85 2.68
CA GLY A 74 -13.17 5.02 1.57
C GLY A 74 -11.69 4.67 1.71
N LEU A 75 -10.83 5.66 1.97
CA LEU A 75 -9.39 5.44 2.20
C LEU A 75 -9.13 4.55 3.42
N TRP A 76 -9.86 4.74 4.52
CA TRP A 76 -9.75 3.90 5.70
C TRP A 76 -10.09 2.44 5.36
N LYS A 77 -11.14 2.20 4.57
CA LYS A 77 -11.50 0.86 4.10
C LYS A 77 -10.41 0.26 3.19
N CYS A 78 -9.85 1.03 2.25
CA CYS A 78 -8.72 0.58 1.42
C CYS A 78 -7.51 0.13 2.27
N ARG A 79 -7.22 0.88 3.34
CA ARG A 79 -6.17 0.52 4.30
C ARG A 79 -6.49 -0.79 5.01
N THR A 80 -7.72 -1.00 5.47
CA THR A 80 -8.12 -2.26 6.12
C THR A 80 -8.10 -3.47 5.18
N MET A 81 -8.26 -3.25 3.88
CA MET A 81 -8.20 -4.30 2.85
C MET A 81 -6.79 -4.58 2.32
N GLY A 82 -5.76 -3.86 2.79
CA GLY A 82 -4.37 -4.06 2.34
C GLY A 82 -4.12 -3.65 0.89
N LEU A 83 -4.95 -2.77 0.32
CA LEU A 83 -4.82 -2.30 -1.06
C LEU A 83 -3.83 -1.15 -1.22
N LEU A 84 -3.58 -0.45 -0.12
CA LEU A 84 -2.64 0.67 -0.10
C LEU A 84 -1.25 0.11 0.23
N PRO A 85 -0.20 0.49 -0.53
CA PRO A 85 1.18 0.09 -0.27
C PRO A 85 1.74 0.84 0.95
N VAL A 86 1.21 0.53 2.14
CA VAL A 86 1.55 1.19 3.41
C VAL A 86 2.29 0.26 4.36
N GLY A 87 2.31 -1.04 4.09
CA GLY A 87 2.99 -2.03 4.92
C GLY A 87 4.46 -2.16 4.54
N THR A 88 5.34 -2.44 5.50
CA THR A 88 6.75 -2.77 5.25
C THR A 88 6.91 -3.96 4.29
N GLY A 89 5.95 -4.88 4.29
CA GLY A 89 5.89 -6.01 3.35
C GLY A 89 5.71 -5.60 1.89
N ASP A 90 5.05 -4.47 1.61
CA ASP A 90 4.85 -3.97 0.24
C ASP A 90 6.17 -3.46 -0.37
N TRP A 91 7.13 -3.09 0.49
CA TRP A 91 8.45 -2.57 0.12
C TRP A 91 9.56 -3.63 0.20
N LEU A 92 9.25 -4.84 0.66
CA LEU A 92 10.22 -5.93 0.85
C LEU A 92 10.91 -6.33 -0.47
N ALA A 93 10.26 -6.11 -1.61
CA ALA A 93 10.83 -6.36 -2.93
C ALA A 93 11.99 -5.40 -3.27
N PHE A 94 12.06 -4.25 -2.60
CA PHE A 94 13.11 -3.23 -2.78
C PHE A 94 14.16 -3.25 -1.66
N GLU A 95 13.99 -4.08 -0.63
CA GLU A 95 14.94 -4.21 0.47
C GLU A 95 16.11 -5.10 0.07
N THR A 96 17.34 -4.58 0.18
CA THR A 96 18.56 -5.36 -0.05
C THR A 96 18.77 -6.35 1.10
N ARG A 97 18.61 -7.65 0.82
CA ARG A 97 18.88 -8.70 1.81
C ARG A 97 20.39 -8.81 2.03
N GLY A 98 20.83 -8.60 3.26
CA GLY A 98 22.24 -8.77 3.63
C GLY A 98 22.74 -10.16 3.27
N THR A 99 23.93 -10.23 2.67
CA THR A 99 24.58 -11.50 2.34
C THR A 99 24.84 -12.27 3.64
N VAL A 100 24.16 -13.40 3.81
CA VAL A 100 24.44 -14.30 4.93
C VAL A 100 25.86 -14.83 4.76
N ARG A 101 26.74 -14.50 5.70
CA ARG A 101 28.10 -15.05 5.75
C ARG A 101 28.00 -16.52 6.16
N ASN A 102 27.92 -17.41 5.18
CA ASN A 102 27.96 -18.85 5.41
C ASN A 102 29.37 -19.24 5.87
N ASN A 103 29.57 -19.28 7.20
CA ASN A 103 30.79 -19.82 7.82
C ASN A 103 31.00 -21.33 7.52
N VAL A 104 30.04 -21.98 6.86
CA VAL A 104 30.17 -23.36 6.37
C VAL A 104 31.34 -23.50 5.40
N SER A 105 31.57 -22.53 4.50
CA SER A 105 32.75 -22.56 3.62
C SER A 105 34.06 -22.36 4.41
N LEU A 106 34.03 -21.60 5.50
CA LEU A 106 35.20 -21.33 6.34
C LEU A 106 35.57 -22.56 7.19
N LEU A 107 34.58 -23.31 7.67
CA LEU A 107 34.79 -24.60 8.35
C LEU A 107 35.28 -25.69 7.39
N PHE A 108 34.75 -25.76 6.17
CA PHE A 108 35.18 -26.76 5.18
C PHE A 108 36.62 -26.50 4.70
N VAL A 109 36.98 -25.24 4.45
CA VAL A 109 38.34 -24.84 4.08
C VAL A 109 39.32 -25.05 5.25
N GLY A 110 38.87 -24.83 6.50
CA GLY A 110 39.65 -25.10 7.70
C GLY A 110 39.91 -26.60 7.94
N ALA A 111 38.94 -27.47 7.65
CA ALA A 111 39.12 -28.92 7.77
C ALA A 111 40.08 -29.47 6.70
N GLU A 112 39.98 -28.98 5.46
CA GLU A 112 40.87 -29.36 4.35
C GLU A 112 42.34 -28.97 4.60
N SER A 113 42.58 -27.79 5.19
CA SER A 113 43.94 -27.34 5.52
C SER A 113 44.57 -28.15 6.66
N LEU A 114 43.77 -28.54 7.65
CA LEU A 114 44.22 -29.38 8.77
C LEU A 114 44.51 -30.82 8.30
N PHE A 115 43.68 -31.38 7.42
CA PHE A 115 43.93 -32.69 6.79
C PHE A 115 45.19 -32.69 5.92
N ARG A 116 45.45 -31.62 5.16
CA ARG A 116 46.69 -31.50 4.38
C ARG A 116 47.93 -31.43 5.27
N HIS A 117 47.86 -30.75 6.40
CA HIS A 117 48.99 -30.66 7.33
C HIS A 117 49.29 -31.99 8.03
N GLN A 118 48.24 -32.73 8.39
CA GLN A 118 48.38 -34.09 8.92
C GLN A 118 48.98 -35.02 7.86
N ARG A 119 48.46 -35.03 6.63
CA ARG A 119 49.00 -35.86 5.53
C ARG A 119 50.47 -35.57 5.23
N SER A 120 50.88 -34.31 5.25
CA SER A 120 52.28 -33.91 5.04
C SER A 120 53.21 -34.38 6.16
N SER A 121 52.71 -34.53 7.39
CA SER A 121 53.53 -35.01 8.51
C SER A 121 53.75 -36.52 8.46
N TYR A 122 52.79 -37.29 7.91
CA TYR A 122 52.95 -38.73 7.74
C TYR A 122 53.91 -39.11 6.59
N SER A 123 54.00 -38.32 5.51
CA SER A 123 54.92 -38.61 4.41
C SER A 123 56.40 -38.46 4.79
N SER A 124 56.75 -37.45 5.60
CA SER A 124 58.16 -37.22 6.01
C SER A 124 58.68 -38.26 6.99
N LEU A 125 57.80 -38.95 7.73
CA LEU A 125 58.17 -40.07 8.58
C LEU A 125 58.43 -41.35 7.79
N GLN A 126 57.84 -41.48 6.60
CA GLN A 126 58.05 -42.63 5.71
C GLN A 126 59.43 -42.57 5.04
N ASP A 127 59.88 -41.37 4.65
CA ASP A 127 61.19 -41.16 3.99
C ASP A 127 62.39 -41.28 4.95
N THR A 128 62.16 -41.37 6.27
CA THR A 128 63.23 -41.58 7.28
C THR A 128 63.38 -43.06 7.66
N ILE A 129 62.41 -43.91 7.27
CA ILE A 129 62.41 -45.35 7.60
C ILE A 129 62.97 -46.21 6.46
N GLU A 130 63.20 -45.65 5.27
CA GLU A 130 64.02 -46.26 4.20
C GLU A 130 65.43 -45.68 4.16
#